data_AF-A0A960U217-F1
#
_entry.id   AF-A0A960U217-F1
#
_cell.length_a   1.000
_cell.length_b   1.000
_cell.length_c   1.000
_cell.angle_alpha   90.00
_cell.angle_beta   90.00
_cell.angle_gamma   90.00
#
_symmetry.space_group_name_H-M   'P 1'
#
loop_
_entity.id
_entity.type
_entity.pdbx_description
1 polymer ?
#
loop_
_entity_poly.entity_id
_entity_poly.type
_entity_poly.pdbx_seq_one_letter_code
_entity_poly.pdbx_strand_id
1 'polypeptide(L)' 'MWHGNAEAKDLEKGTYAIFHTTQGDFTVKLFPEAAPKTVANFVGLATGEKEWKDPKTGEMKKSHFYDGL' A
#
# COMPACT_ATOMS: atom_id res chain seq x y z
N MET A 1 -28.12 -10.00 1.93
CA MET A 1 -27.05 -10.07 2.96
C MET A 1 -25.78 -10.49 2.23
N TRP A 2 -24.87 -9.55 1.99
CA TRP A 2 -23.61 -9.83 1.30
C TRP A 2 -22.58 -10.23 2.37
N HIS A 3 -22.13 -11.49 2.35
CA HIS A 3 -20.99 -11.94 3.13
C HIS A 3 -19.79 -12.00 2.19
N GLY A 4 -18.83 -11.10 2.37
CA GLY A 4 -17.64 -11.05 1.53
C GLY A 4 -16.48 -10.36 2.22
N ASN A 5 -16.17 -10.76 3.46
CA ASN A 5 -14.83 -10.57 4.01
C ASN A 5 -14.05 -11.85 3.67
N ALA A 6 -13.38 -11.86 2.53
CA ALA A 6 -12.36 -12.88 2.28
C ALA A 6 -11.23 -12.65 3.29
N GLU A 7 -11.06 -13.54 4.26
CA GLU A 7 -9.94 -13.47 5.20
C GLU A 7 -8.63 -13.73 4.44
N ALA A 8 -7.50 -13.20 4.93
CA ALA A 8 -6.19 -13.35 4.28
C ALA A 8 -5.77 -14.80 3.99
N LYS A 9 -6.45 -15.78 4.59
CA LYS A 9 -6.24 -17.22 4.41
C LYS A 9 -6.69 -17.75 3.04
N ASP A 10 -7.57 -17.04 2.35
CA ASP A 10 -8.15 -17.48 1.07
C ASP A 10 -7.47 -16.85 -0.15
N LEU A 11 -6.44 -16.01 0.06
CA LEU A 11 -5.73 -15.35 -1.02
C LEU A 11 -4.69 -16.28 -1.65
N GLU A 12 -4.58 -16.24 -2.98
CA GLU A 12 -3.47 -16.86 -3.68
C GLU A 12 -2.14 -16.29 -3.19
N LYS A 13 -1.06 -17.09 -3.25
CA LYS A 13 0.29 -16.62 -2.92
C LYS A 13 0.65 -15.40 -3.77
N GLY A 14 1.08 -14.31 -3.11
CA GLY A 14 1.48 -13.08 -3.77
C GLY A 14 1.73 -11.94 -2.80
N THR A 15 2.09 -10.79 -3.33
CA THR A 15 2.23 -9.54 -2.56
C THR A 15 0.92 -8.77 -2.63
N TYR A 16 0.45 -8.30 -1.48
CA TYR A 16 -0.82 -7.58 -1.37
C TYR A 16 -0.65 -6.30 -0.56
N ALA A 17 -1.57 -5.36 -0.76
CA ALA A 17 -1.74 -4.19 0.07
C ALA A 17 -3.21 -4.08 0.50
N ILE A 18 -3.44 -3.64 1.74
CA ILE A 18 -4.77 -3.36 2.27
C ILE A 18 -4.93 -1.84 2.31
N PHE A 19 -6.00 -1.35 1.71
CA PHE A 19 -6.38 0.05 1.72
C PHE A 19 -7.49 0.25 2.73
N HIS A 20 -7.19 1.05 3.76
CA HIS A 20 -8.17 1.49 4.73
C HIS A 20 -8.84 2.77 4.24
N THR A 21 -10.15 2.74 4.07
CA THR A 21 -10.91 3.93 3.64
C THR A 21 -12.09 4.17 4.57
N THR A 22 -12.68 5.36 4.48
CA THR A 22 -13.92 5.69 5.23
C THR A 22 -15.12 4.83 4.82
N GLN A 23 -15.06 4.15 3.66
CA GLN A 23 -16.09 3.24 3.17
C GLN A 23 -15.78 1.77 3.49
N GLY A 24 -14.70 1.52 4.25
CA GLY A 24 -14.23 0.19 4.60
C GLY A 24 -12.92 -0.18 3.91
N ASP A 25 -12.52 -1.42 4.11
CA ASP A 25 -11.23 -1.94 3.68
C ASP A 25 -11.35 -2.69 2.35
N PHE A 26 -10.33 -2.59 1.51
CA PHE A 26 -10.20 -3.47 0.34
C PHE A 26 -8.75 -3.90 0.14
N THR A 27 -8.59 -5.10 -0.42
CA THR A 27 -7.29 -5.73 -0.66
C THR A 27 -6.96 -5.71 -2.14
N VAL A 28 -5.73 -5.35 -2.50
CA VAL A 28 -5.25 -5.39 -3.89
C VAL A 28 -4.03 -6.29 -4.01
N LYS A 29 -3.93 -7.02 -5.13
CA LYS A 29 -2.75 -7.80 -5.51
C LYS A 29 -1.76 -6.90 -6.26
N LEU A 30 -0.49 -6.92 -5.85
CA LEU A 30 0.58 -6.20 -6.54
C LEU A 30 1.29 -7.15 -7.52
N PHE A 31 1.76 -6.58 -8.64
CA PHE A 31 2.40 -7.32 -9.73
C PHE A 31 3.86 -6.89 -9.93
N PRO A 32 4.79 -7.28 -9.04
CA PRO A 32 6.19 -6.85 -9.11
C PRO A 32 6.88 -7.31 -10.40
N GLU A 33 6.52 -8.48 -10.94
CA GLU A 33 7.09 -8.98 -12.21
C GLU A 33 6.67 -8.12 -13.42
N ALA A 34 5.45 -7.61 -13.43
CA ALA A 34 4.93 -6.80 -14.53
C ALA A 34 5.33 -5.32 -14.42
N ALA A 35 5.43 -4.79 -13.19
CA ALA A 35 5.68 -3.38 -12.92
C ALA A 35 6.68 -3.17 -11.76
N PRO A 36 7.93 -3.64 -11.88
CA PRO A 36 8.86 -3.73 -10.76
C PRO A 36 9.17 -2.39 -10.11
N LYS A 37 9.39 -1.33 -10.91
CA LYS A 37 9.72 0.01 -10.40
C LYS A 37 8.53 0.64 -9.65
N THR A 38 7.32 0.48 -10.18
CA THR A 38 6.11 1.03 -9.58
C THR A 38 5.77 0.34 -8.27
N VAL A 39 5.82 -1.01 -8.26
CA VAL A 39 5.57 -1.79 -7.05
C VAL A 39 6.62 -1.50 -5.98
N ALA A 40 7.91 -1.48 -6.33
CA ALA A 40 8.97 -1.14 -5.38
C ALA A 40 8.82 0.29 -4.83
N ASN A 41 8.46 1.26 -5.68
CA ASN A 41 8.19 2.63 -5.22
C ASN A 41 7.00 2.67 -4.25
N PHE A 42 5.88 2.04 -4.61
CA PHE A 42 4.68 2.01 -3.79
C PHE A 42 4.93 1.35 -2.44
N VAL A 43 5.51 0.15 -2.43
CA VAL A 43 5.81 -0.61 -1.21
C VAL A 43 6.79 0.17 -0.34
N GLY A 44 7.89 0.69 -0.91
CA GLY A 44 8.88 1.43 -0.12
C GLY A 44 8.32 2.71 0.51
N LEU A 45 7.38 3.38 -0.16
CA LEU A 45 6.66 4.52 0.44
C LEU A 45 5.67 4.08 1.51
N ALA A 46 4.96 2.97 1.30
CA ALA A 46 4.00 2.43 2.26
C ALA A 46 4.68 1.89 3.53
N THR A 47 5.85 1.26 3.43
CA THR A 47 6.62 0.71 4.56
C THR A 47 7.60 1.71 5.17
N GLY A 48 7.72 2.92 4.61
CA GLY A 48 8.62 3.96 5.10
C GLY A 48 10.10 3.69 4.83
N GLU A 49 10.43 2.66 4.05
CA GLU A 49 11.80 2.35 3.64
C GLU A 49 12.36 3.38 2.65
N LYS A 50 11.49 3.99 1.84
CA LYS A 50 11.85 4.99 0.83
C LYS A 50 11.68 6.41 1.38
N GLU A 51 12.74 7.22 1.27
CA GLU A 51 12.69 8.64 1.56
C GLU A 51 11.81 9.38 0.54
N TRP A 52 11.06 10.37 1.03
CA TRP A 52 10.18 11.20 0.22
C TRP A 52 10.23 12.65 0.67
N LYS A 53 9.89 13.57 -0.24
CA LYS A 53 9.86 15.00 0.03
C LYS A 53 8.44 15.40 0.42
N ASP A 54 8.28 15.99 1.60
CA ASP A 54 7.00 16.50 2.06
C ASP A 54 6.51 17.62 1.12
N PRO A 55 5.33 17.50 0.49
CA PRO A 55 4.84 18.51 -0.43
C PRO A 55 4.39 19.80 0.27
N LYS A 56 4.09 19.76 1.57
CA LYS A 56 3.68 20.90 2.39
C LYS A 56 4.90 21.66 2.93
N THR A 57 5.90 20.94 3.44
CA THR A 57 7.07 21.57 4.09
C THR A 57 8.33 21.60 3.21
N GLY A 58 8.41 20.74 2.20
CA GLY A 58 9.59 20.58 1.36
C GLY A 58 10.73 19.77 1.99
N GLU A 59 10.54 19.27 3.21
CA GLU A 59 11.55 18.50 3.95
C GLU A 59 11.64 17.05 3.45
N MET A 60 12.82 16.44 3.55
CA MET A 60 12.97 15.01 3.32
C MET A 60 12.51 14.24 4.57
N LYS A 61 11.63 13.26 4.37
CA LYS A 61 11.08 12.39 5.42
C LYS A 61 11.33 10.92 5.07
N LYS A 62 11.49 10.11 6.11
CA LYS A 62 11.59 8.65 6.04
C LYS A 62 10.59 8.02 7.02
N SER A 63 9.34 8.03 6.60
CA SER A 63 8.19 7.53 7.35
C SER A 63 7.18 6.93 6.37
N HIS A 64 6.19 6.18 6.85
CA HIS A 64 5.07 5.73 6.03
C HIS A 64 4.41 6.94 5.35
N PHE A 65 4.40 6.93 4.01
CA PHE A 65 3.95 8.08 3.23
C PHE A 65 2.43 8.23 3.24
N TYR A 66 1.70 7.11 3.20
CA TYR A 66 0.24 7.10 3.04
C TYR A 66 -0.53 7.27 4.36
N ASP A 67 0.17 7.24 5.50
CA ASP A 67 -0.46 7.39 6.82
C ASP A 67 -0.99 8.83 6.99
N GLY A 68 -2.32 8.97 7.08
CA GLY A 68 -2.99 10.25 7.34
C GLY A 68 -3.12 11.19 6.14
N LEU A 69 -3.03 10.67 4.91
CA LEU A 69 -3.39 11.40 3.68
C LEU A 69 -4.89 11.51 3.46
#